data_AF-A0A8D2LYU0-F1
#
_entry.id   AF-A0A8D2LYU0-F1
#
_cell.length_a   1.000
_cell.length_b   1.000
_cell.length_c   1.000
_cell.angle_alpha   90.00
_cell.angle_beta   90.00
_cell.angle_gamma   90.00
#
_symmetry.space_group_name_H-M   'P 1'
#
loop_
_entity.id
_entity.type
_entity.pdbx_description
1 polymer ?
#
loop_
_entity_poly.entity_id
_entity_poly.type
_entity_poly.pdbx_seq_one_letter_code
_entity_poly.pdbx_strand_id
1 'polypeptide(L)'
;MVQLRKKYERAVQRRNESGVQLIEREEEVCIFYEKINVQEMMSRNGDIEINVMDEKIRFLKLKLTEKKRQIELSLRTLPMKRSLDADLVVLQIQFSQCKDRIKSLEKLFADPNEEKRTRKLPGKDPSQAELFKKIEELEIHLAQKEEKLLEKDFIYEQVSRLTERINRKAENGKQDTLILAKKMNELQEKIKSTTQKMMALIAELSMNQALAIKLQQEMRDKEQFLMCITSRLEKGLPPPKEVEKEWLKVLRDEQVYKAAVEDKQHALPTSVYTTAEQRPNAYIPDEENVLPLPRPYGALAPFKPGEPSANMRHIRKPMVKPIEI
;
A
#
# COMPACT_ATOMS: atom_id res chain seq x y z
N MET A 1 -38.18 77.09 -2.57
CA MET A 1 -38.43 75.97 -3.54
C MET A 1 -37.26 75.71 -4.50
N VAL A 2 -36.70 76.73 -5.18
CA VAL A 2 -35.62 76.53 -6.18
C VAL A 2 -34.32 75.95 -5.59
N GLN A 3 -33.89 76.41 -4.41
CA GLN A 3 -32.68 75.90 -3.76
C GLN A 3 -32.77 74.43 -3.36
N LEU A 4 -33.96 73.96 -2.97
CA LEU A 4 -34.19 72.57 -2.59
C LEU A 4 -34.12 71.65 -3.82
N ARG A 5 -34.70 72.07 -4.96
CA ARG A 5 -34.57 71.36 -6.24
C ARG A 5 -33.11 71.22 -6.69
N LYS A 6 -32.33 72.31 -6.62
CA LYS A 6 -30.88 72.27 -6.92
C LYS A 6 -30.07 71.39 -5.97
N LYS A 7 -30.48 71.24 -4.70
CA LYS A 7 -29.83 70.32 -3.75
C LYS A 7 -30.19 68.86 -4.09
N TYR A 8 -31.44 68.59 -4.43
CA TYR A 8 -31.90 67.27 -4.85
C TYR A 8 -31.22 66.81 -6.15
N GLU A 9 -31.15 67.67 -7.16
CA GLU A 9 -30.48 67.38 -8.44
C GLU A 9 -28.99 67.04 -8.24
N ARG A 10 -28.28 67.80 -7.40
CA ARG A 10 -26.89 67.51 -7.00
C ARG A 10 -26.74 66.22 -6.19
N ALA A 11 -27.77 65.79 -5.47
CA ALA A 11 -27.75 64.52 -4.74
C ALA A 11 -27.98 63.34 -5.71
N VAL A 12 -28.87 63.51 -6.70
CA VAL A 12 -29.11 62.52 -7.77
C VAL A 12 -27.86 62.37 -8.65
N GLN A 13 -27.21 63.46 -9.04
CA GLN A 13 -25.94 63.41 -9.79
C GLN A 13 -24.87 62.64 -9.02
N ARG A 14 -24.63 63.00 -7.75
CA ARG A 14 -23.66 62.29 -6.89
C ARG A 14 -23.97 60.80 -6.72
N ARG A 15 -25.26 60.45 -6.57
CA ARG A 15 -25.69 59.05 -6.51
C ARG A 15 -25.39 58.32 -7.82
N ASN A 16 -25.70 58.93 -8.96
CA ASN A 16 -25.46 58.33 -10.27
C ASN A 16 -23.96 58.18 -10.54
N GLU A 17 -23.14 59.18 -10.23
CA GLU A 17 -21.67 59.11 -10.31
C GLU A 17 -21.11 58.00 -9.41
N SER A 18 -21.61 57.88 -8.18
CA SER A 18 -21.22 56.80 -7.27
C SER A 18 -21.65 55.42 -7.79
N GLY A 19 -22.82 55.34 -8.45
CA GLY A 19 -23.31 54.13 -9.09
C GLY A 19 -22.43 53.69 -10.27
N VAL A 20 -22.01 54.64 -11.11
CA VAL A 20 -21.06 54.36 -12.21
C VAL A 20 -19.73 53.86 -11.66
N GLN A 21 -19.17 54.52 -10.66
CA GLN A 21 -17.92 54.08 -10.02
C GLN A 21 -18.03 52.71 -9.37
N LEU A 22 -19.20 52.35 -8.81
CA LEU A 22 -19.43 51.03 -8.24
C LEU A 22 -19.40 49.95 -9.33
N ILE A 23 -20.07 50.20 -10.46
CA ILE A 23 -20.07 49.28 -11.60
C ILE A 23 -18.65 49.09 -12.15
N GLU A 24 -17.91 50.18 -12.35
CA GLU A 24 -16.51 50.12 -12.79
C GLU A 24 -15.64 49.28 -11.83
N ARG A 25 -15.84 49.44 -10.51
CA ARG A 25 -15.14 48.62 -9.50
C ARG A 25 -15.54 47.16 -9.53
N GLU A 26 -16.83 46.86 -9.76
CA GLU A 26 -17.30 45.48 -9.91
C GLU A 26 -16.71 44.83 -11.16
N GLU A 27 -16.62 45.55 -12.27
CA GLU A 27 -15.96 45.10 -13.51
C GLU A 27 -14.46 44.85 -13.30
N GLU A 28 -13.75 45.77 -12.63
CA GLU A 28 -12.35 45.59 -12.25
C GLU A 28 -12.13 44.32 -11.43
N VAL A 29 -13.00 44.07 -10.45
CA VAL A 29 -12.95 42.86 -9.60
C VAL A 29 -13.15 41.60 -10.45
N CYS A 30 -14.11 41.59 -11.37
CA CYS A 30 -14.32 40.46 -12.29
C CYS A 30 -13.07 40.19 -13.14
N ILE A 31 -12.45 41.23 -13.70
CA ILE A 31 -11.21 41.12 -14.48
C ILE A 31 -10.08 40.56 -13.62
N PHE A 32 -9.96 40.97 -12.35
CA PHE A 32 -8.94 40.43 -11.46
C PHE A 32 -9.17 38.95 -11.14
N TYR A 33 -10.42 38.53 -10.93
CA TYR A 33 -10.73 37.11 -10.74
C TYR A 33 -10.35 36.26 -11.96
N GLU A 34 -10.65 36.74 -13.16
CA GLU A 34 -10.26 36.04 -14.39
C GLU A 34 -8.73 35.94 -14.52
N LYS A 35 -8.01 37.03 -14.24
CA LYS A 35 -6.54 37.04 -14.24
C LYS A 35 -5.95 36.06 -13.23
N ILE A 36 -6.48 36.04 -12.01
CA ILE A 36 -6.04 35.11 -10.96
C ILE A 36 -6.28 33.67 -11.40
N ASN A 37 -7.46 33.37 -11.96
CA ASN A 37 -7.79 32.04 -12.42
C ASN A 37 -6.87 31.58 -13.57
N VAL A 38 -6.59 32.44 -14.54
CA VAL A 38 -5.63 32.16 -15.63
C VAL A 38 -4.22 31.90 -15.06
N GLN A 39 -3.76 32.73 -14.14
CA GLN A 39 -2.44 32.57 -13.53
C GLN A 39 -2.35 31.29 -12.69
N GLU A 40 -3.41 30.92 -11.98
CA GLU A 40 -3.49 29.68 -11.21
C GLU A 40 -3.45 28.45 -12.12
N MET A 41 -4.20 28.48 -13.24
CA MET A 41 -4.14 27.43 -14.26
C MET A 41 -2.75 27.29 -14.87
N MET A 42 -2.09 28.41 -15.20
CA MET A 42 -0.72 28.40 -15.71
C MET A 42 0.27 27.84 -14.68
N SER A 43 0.12 28.20 -13.41
CA SER A 43 0.99 27.71 -12.33
C SER A 43 0.83 26.21 -12.15
N ARG A 44 -0.41 25.71 -12.10
CA ARG A 44 -0.69 24.27 -12.03
C ARG A 44 -0.11 23.49 -13.21
N ASN A 45 -0.24 24.02 -14.42
CA ASN A 45 0.34 23.40 -15.61
C ASN A 45 1.88 23.38 -15.53
N GLY A 46 2.49 24.47 -15.09
CA GLY A 46 3.94 24.54 -14.84
C GLY A 46 4.41 23.51 -13.82
N ASP A 47 3.69 23.36 -12.69
CA ASP A 47 4.00 22.36 -11.67
C ASP A 47 3.93 20.93 -12.23
N ILE A 48 2.94 20.63 -13.06
CA ILE A 48 2.83 19.32 -13.74
C ILE A 48 4.02 19.10 -14.67
N GLU A 49 4.41 20.08 -15.48
CA GLU A 49 5.55 19.96 -16.39
C GLU A 49 6.87 19.77 -15.63
N ILE A 50 7.07 20.49 -14.52
CA ILE A 50 8.24 20.33 -13.65
C ILE A 50 8.29 18.91 -13.10
N ASN A 51 7.17 18.39 -12.57
CA ASN A 51 7.10 17.03 -12.06
C ASN A 51 7.46 15.99 -13.14
N VAL A 52 6.96 16.17 -14.36
CA VAL A 52 7.31 15.29 -15.49
C VAL A 52 8.81 15.34 -15.80
N MET A 53 9.44 16.51 -15.73
CA MET A 53 10.89 16.63 -15.95
C MET A 53 11.70 16.01 -14.81
N ASP A 54 11.26 16.16 -13.57
CA ASP A 54 11.90 15.54 -12.39
C ASP A 54 11.83 14.01 -12.45
N GLU A 55 10.72 13.45 -12.90
CA GLU A 55 10.59 12.00 -13.16
C GLU A 55 11.56 11.53 -14.25
N LYS A 56 11.69 12.28 -15.35
CA LYS A 56 12.67 11.98 -16.41
C LYS A 56 14.10 12.03 -15.88
N ILE A 57 14.45 13.03 -15.07
CA ILE A 57 15.77 13.15 -14.44
C ILE A 57 16.02 11.94 -13.53
N ARG A 58 15.05 11.56 -12.70
CA ARG A 58 15.15 10.39 -11.82
C ARG A 58 15.37 9.10 -12.61
N PHE A 59 14.62 8.92 -13.69
CA PHE A 59 14.76 7.76 -14.58
C PHE A 59 16.13 7.70 -15.26
N LEU A 60 16.63 8.84 -15.75
CA LEU A 60 17.97 8.91 -16.35
C LEU A 60 19.08 8.62 -15.33
N LYS A 61 18.94 9.11 -14.08
CA LYS A 61 19.86 8.77 -12.99
C LYS A 61 19.89 7.26 -12.72
N LEU A 62 18.72 6.60 -12.69
CA LEU A 62 18.63 5.14 -12.52
C LEU A 62 19.29 4.38 -13.69
N LYS A 63 19.07 4.81 -14.93
CA LYS A 63 19.74 4.23 -16.10
C LYS A 63 21.26 4.37 -16.02
N LEU A 64 21.75 5.52 -15.57
CA LEU A 64 23.17 5.78 -15.41
C LEU A 64 23.79 4.86 -14.34
N THR A 65 23.12 4.70 -13.20
CA THR A 65 23.60 3.78 -12.14
C THR A 65 23.64 2.33 -12.63
N GLU A 66 22.63 1.89 -13.38
CA GLU A 66 22.58 0.54 -13.93
C GLU A 66 23.69 0.32 -14.97
N LYS A 67 23.95 1.30 -15.84
CA LYS A 67 25.05 1.22 -16.81
C LYS A 67 26.43 1.17 -16.12
N LYS A 68 26.63 1.95 -15.06
CA LYS A 68 27.85 1.87 -14.24
C LYS A 68 28.03 0.48 -13.63
N ARG A 69 26.96 -0.10 -13.08
CA ARG A 69 26.96 -1.46 -12.52
C ARG A 69 27.32 -2.51 -13.58
N GLN A 70 26.75 -2.40 -14.78
CA GLN A 70 27.07 -3.30 -15.90
C GLN A 70 28.55 -3.24 -16.28
N ILE A 71 29.13 -2.04 -16.37
CA ILE A 71 30.56 -1.85 -16.64
C ILE A 71 31.41 -2.50 -15.55
N GLU A 72 31.08 -2.27 -14.28
CA GLU A 72 31.83 -2.85 -13.16
C GLU A 72 31.80 -4.39 -13.20
N LEU A 73 30.65 -4.99 -13.47
CA LEU A 73 30.53 -6.45 -13.63
C LEU A 73 31.38 -6.95 -14.79
N SER A 74 31.34 -6.30 -15.95
CA SER A 74 32.18 -6.66 -17.10
C SER A 74 33.68 -6.53 -16.80
N LEU A 75 34.08 -5.54 -16.01
CA LEU A 75 35.48 -5.39 -15.58
C LEU A 75 35.89 -6.52 -14.62
N ARG A 76 34.99 -6.97 -13.74
CA ARG A 76 35.25 -8.12 -12.85
C ARG A 76 35.35 -9.45 -13.59
N THR A 77 34.64 -9.63 -14.69
CA THR A 77 34.70 -10.88 -15.49
C THR A 77 35.88 -10.91 -16.47
N LEU A 78 36.47 -9.76 -16.78
CA LEU A 78 37.60 -9.66 -17.73
C LEU A 78 38.83 -10.51 -17.35
N PRO A 79 39.29 -10.59 -16.08
CA PRO A 79 40.41 -11.44 -15.70
C PRO A 79 40.16 -12.92 -15.94
N MET A 80 38.93 -13.41 -15.72
CA MET A 80 38.57 -14.81 -15.96
C MET A 80 38.64 -15.15 -17.45
N LYS A 81 38.25 -14.22 -18.33
CA LYS A 81 38.47 -14.40 -19.77
C LYS A 81 39.96 -14.51 -20.10
N ARG A 82 40.78 -13.62 -19.54
CA ARG A 82 42.24 -13.63 -19.79
C ARG A 82 42.90 -14.92 -19.31
N SER A 83 42.48 -15.47 -18.17
CA SER A 83 43.00 -16.76 -17.69
C SER A 83 42.58 -17.90 -18.62
N LEU A 84 41.31 -17.94 -19.05
CA LEU A 84 40.83 -18.94 -20.00
C LEU A 84 41.53 -18.86 -21.35
N ASP A 85 41.80 -17.66 -21.85
CA ASP A 85 42.57 -17.45 -23.10
C ASP A 85 44.01 -17.98 -22.95
N ALA A 86 44.64 -17.80 -21.78
CA ALA A 86 45.97 -18.36 -21.50
C ALA A 86 45.94 -19.90 -21.45
N ASP A 87 44.94 -20.48 -20.79
CA ASP A 87 44.76 -21.93 -20.72
C ASP A 87 44.54 -22.54 -22.11
N LEU A 88 43.77 -21.85 -22.97
CA LEU A 88 43.54 -22.26 -24.36
C LEU A 88 44.86 -22.31 -25.14
N VAL A 89 45.71 -21.29 -25.02
CA VAL A 89 47.04 -21.27 -25.66
C VAL A 89 47.89 -22.45 -25.18
N VAL A 90 47.93 -22.71 -23.87
CA VAL A 90 48.66 -23.86 -23.32
C VAL A 90 48.14 -25.18 -23.88
N LEU A 91 46.82 -25.37 -23.89
CA LEU A 91 46.20 -26.60 -24.40
C LEU A 91 46.45 -26.79 -25.89
N GLN A 92 46.48 -25.71 -26.68
CA GLN A 92 46.79 -25.76 -28.10
C GLN A 92 48.26 -26.13 -28.35
N ILE A 93 49.19 -25.65 -27.52
CA ILE A 93 50.60 -26.07 -27.55
C ILE A 93 50.68 -27.57 -27.22
N GLN A 94 50.06 -28.02 -26.13
CA GLN A 94 50.05 -29.45 -25.76
C GLN A 94 49.46 -30.33 -26.86
N PHE A 95 48.37 -29.89 -27.49
CA PHE A 95 47.76 -30.60 -28.61
C PHE A 95 48.72 -30.72 -29.80
N SER A 96 49.42 -29.63 -30.16
CA SER A 96 50.44 -29.70 -31.22
C SER A 96 51.57 -30.67 -30.87
N GLN A 97 52.06 -30.66 -29.62
CA GLN A 97 53.10 -31.59 -29.17
C GLN A 97 52.63 -33.04 -29.23
N CYS A 98 51.41 -33.34 -28.78
CA CYS A 98 50.80 -34.66 -28.90
C CYS A 98 50.65 -35.08 -30.36
N LYS A 99 50.21 -34.18 -31.23
CA LYS A 99 50.09 -34.45 -32.67
C LYS A 99 51.44 -34.76 -33.31
N ASP A 100 52.49 -34.03 -32.96
CA ASP A 100 53.84 -34.29 -33.47
C ASP A 100 54.42 -35.59 -32.91
N ARG A 101 54.13 -35.91 -31.63
CA ARG A 101 54.48 -37.20 -31.03
C ARG A 101 53.76 -38.36 -31.71
N ILE A 102 52.46 -38.24 -31.99
CA ILE A 102 51.71 -39.25 -32.74
C ILE A 102 52.34 -39.45 -34.12
N LYS A 103 52.60 -38.38 -34.87
CA LYS A 103 53.28 -38.49 -36.17
C LYS A 103 54.65 -39.16 -36.06
N SER A 104 55.41 -38.88 -35.02
CA SER A 104 56.71 -39.52 -34.79
C SER A 104 56.56 -41.02 -34.52
N LEU A 105 55.56 -41.40 -33.71
CA LEU A 105 55.24 -42.79 -33.42
C LEU A 105 54.69 -43.49 -34.67
N GLU A 106 53.84 -42.85 -35.47
CA GLU A 106 53.34 -43.38 -36.73
C GLU A 106 54.47 -43.68 -37.71
N LYS A 107 55.49 -42.81 -37.80
CA LYS A 107 56.70 -43.07 -38.59
C LYS A 107 57.46 -44.28 -38.09
N LEU A 108 57.73 -44.35 -36.78
CA LEU A 108 58.36 -45.53 -36.15
C LEU A 108 57.52 -46.81 -36.34
N PHE A 109 56.19 -46.69 -36.35
CA PHE A 109 55.28 -47.81 -36.59
C PHE A 109 55.26 -48.26 -38.06
N ALA A 110 55.47 -47.32 -39.00
CA ALA A 110 55.51 -47.58 -40.43
C ALA A 110 56.86 -48.14 -40.89
N ASP A 111 57.94 -47.94 -40.12
CA ASP A 111 59.27 -48.49 -40.40
C ASP A 111 59.34 -49.99 -40.00
N PRO A 112 59.45 -50.93 -40.94
CA PRO A 112 59.38 -52.37 -40.67
C PRO A 112 60.71 -52.97 -40.17
N ASN A 113 61.75 -52.15 -39.94
CA ASN A 113 63.12 -52.60 -39.68
C ASN A 113 63.55 -52.50 -38.20
N GLU A 114 62.64 -52.16 -37.28
CA GLU A 114 62.94 -51.99 -35.85
C GLU A 114 62.78 -53.30 -35.07
N GLU A 115 63.87 -53.81 -34.47
CA GLU A 115 63.95 -55.13 -33.80
C GLU A 115 62.94 -55.33 -32.65
N LYS A 116 62.45 -54.24 -32.04
CA LYS A 116 61.46 -54.30 -30.95
C LYS A 116 60.01 -54.47 -31.43
N ARG A 117 59.75 -54.37 -32.74
CA ARG A 117 58.40 -54.46 -33.33
C ARG A 117 58.01 -55.86 -33.75
N THR A 118 58.97 -56.68 -34.16
CA THR A 118 58.72 -58.04 -34.62
C THR A 118 58.79 -59.02 -33.45
N ARG A 119 57.63 -59.21 -32.80
CA ARG A 119 57.44 -60.37 -31.93
C ARG A 119 57.17 -61.58 -32.80
N LYS A 120 58.08 -62.55 -32.82
CA LYS A 120 57.76 -63.91 -33.30
C LYS A 120 56.71 -64.48 -32.35
N LEU A 121 55.45 -64.44 -32.76
CA LEU A 121 54.34 -64.98 -31.99
C LEU A 121 54.50 -66.50 -31.92
N PRO A 122 54.61 -67.10 -30.73
CA PRO A 122 54.53 -68.55 -30.60
C PRO A 122 53.07 -68.95 -30.80
N GLY A 123 52.84 -69.74 -31.84
CA GLY A 123 51.54 -70.29 -32.19
C GLY A 123 51.71 -71.15 -33.44
N LYS A 124 51.05 -72.31 -33.48
CA LYS A 124 50.80 -72.97 -34.75
C LYS A 124 49.57 -72.29 -35.35
N ASP A 125 49.63 -71.99 -36.65
CA ASP A 125 48.43 -71.59 -37.36
C ASP A 125 47.43 -72.75 -37.25
N PRO A 126 46.24 -72.52 -36.67
CA PRO A 126 45.26 -73.56 -36.51
C PRO A 126 44.90 -74.10 -37.90
N SER A 127 44.79 -75.42 -38.01
CA SER A 127 44.41 -76.01 -39.29
C SER A 127 42.99 -75.55 -39.65
N GLN A 128 42.64 -75.51 -40.93
CA GLN A 128 41.28 -75.15 -41.36
C GLN A 128 40.21 -75.95 -40.58
N ALA A 129 40.47 -77.22 -40.28
CA ALA A 129 39.56 -78.06 -39.50
C ALA A 129 39.41 -77.62 -38.03
N GLU A 130 40.45 -77.08 -37.41
CA GLU A 130 40.38 -76.55 -36.03
C GLU A 130 39.61 -75.22 -35.98
N LEU A 131 39.79 -74.38 -37.00
CA LEU A 131 39.00 -73.16 -37.18
C LEU A 131 37.53 -73.47 -37.40
N PHE A 132 37.19 -74.44 -38.25
CA PHE A 132 35.80 -74.85 -38.47
C PHE A 132 35.14 -75.37 -37.20
N LYS A 133 35.82 -76.23 -36.43
CA LYS A 133 35.31 -76.67 -35.11
C LYS A 133 35.09 -75.50 -34.16
N LYS A 134 35.98 -74.51 -34.17
CA LYS A 134 35.82 -73.34 -33.30
C LYS A 134 34.67 -72.44 -33.72
N ILE A 135 34.45 -72.31 -35.02
CA ILE A 135 33.30 -71.58 -35.59
C ILE A 135 32.00 -72.29 -35.17
N GLU A 136 31.90 -73.62 -35.33
CA GLU A 136 30.72 -74.38 -34.89
C GLU A 136 30.45 -74.22 -33.38
N GLU A 137 31.48 -74.29 -32.53
CA GLU A 137 31.34 -74.04 -31.09
C GLU A 137 30.80 -72.63 -30.79
N LEU A 138 31.30 -71.63 -31.51
CA LEU A 138 30.89 -70.23 -31.35
C LEU A 138 29.48 -69.99 -31.87
N GLU A 139 29.09 -70.62 -32.97
CA GLU A 139 27.72 -70.57 -33.52
C GLU A 139 26.71 -71.18 -32.55
N ILE A 140 27.02 -72.33 -31.94
CA ILE A 140 26.19 -72.94 -30.90
C ILE A 140 26.09 -72.00 -29.69
N HIS A 141 27.21 -71.42 -29.26
CA HIS A 141 27.21 -70.47 -28.15
C HIS A 141 26.40 -69.21 -28.45
N LEU A 142 26.46 -68.72 -29.68
CA LEU A 142 25.73 -67.55 -30.15
C LEU A 142 24.22 -67.84 -30.18
N ALA A 143 23.81 -68.97 -30.74
CA ALA A 143 22.41 -69.41 -30.74
C ALA A 143 21.84 -69.52 -29.31
N GLN A 144 22.59 -70.09 -28.36
CA GLN A 144 22.19 -70.15 -26.95
C GLN A 144 22.06 -68.77 -26.29
N LYS A 145 22.83 -67.77 -26.75
CA LYS A 145 22.75 -66.40 -26.24
C LYS A 145 21.56 -65.66 -26.85
N GLU A 146 21.26 -65.89 -28.12
CA GLU A 146 20.08 -65.35 -28.80
C GLU A 146 18.79 -65.89 -28.19
N GLU A 147 18.71 -67.18 -27.89
CA GLU A 147 17.56 -67.77 -27.18
C GLU A 147 17.32 -67.10 -25.82
N LYS A 148 18.38 -66.95 -25.01
CA LYS A 148 18.31 -66.25 -23.72
C LYS A 148 17.95 -64.76 -23.84
N LEU A 149 18.32 -64.12 -24.94
CA LEU A 149 17.95 -62.74 -25.22
C LEU A 149 16.43 -62.65 -25.46
N LEU A 150 15.91 -63.52 -26.32
CA LEU A 150 14.48 -63.59 -26.65
C LEU A 150 13.62 -63.87 -25.41
N GLU A 151 14.05 -64.77 -24.52
CA GLU A 151 13.39 -65.00 -23.24
C GLU A 151 13.30 -63.73 -22.38
N LYS A 152 14.41 -62.97 -22.30
CA LYS A 152 14.47 -61.72 -21.55
C LYS A 152 13.61 -60.63 -22.17
N ASP A 153 13.58 -60.53 -23.49
CA ASP A 153 12.75 -59.57 -24.20
C ASP A 153 11.26 -59.85 -23.97
N PHE A 154 10.86 -61.11 -23.96
CA PHE A 154 9.48 -61.49 -23.62
C PHE A 154 9.12 -61.11 -22.18
N ILE A 155 10.01 -61.37 -21.21
CA ILE A 155 9.80 -60.95 -19.81
C ILE A 155 9.70 -59.43 -19.71
N TYR A 156 10.59 -58.70 -20.39
CA TYR A 156 10.60 -57.25 -20.41
C TYR A 156 9.29 -56.67 -20.97
N GLU A 157 8.79 -57.24 -22.07
CA GLU A 157 7.51 -56.81 -22.65
C GLU A 157 6.35 -57.01 -21.67
N GLN A 158 6.31 -58.14 -20.98
CA GLN A 158 5.28 -58.44 -19.99
C GLN A 158 5.35 -57.52 -18.77
N VAL A 159 6.55 -57.25 -18.24
CA VAL A 159 6.76 -56.29 -17.15
C VAL A 159 6.38 -54.88 -17.58
N SER A 160 6.72 -54.49 -18.81
CA SER A 160 6.38 -53.17 -19.37
C SER A 160 4.87 -52.99 -19.46
N ARG A 161 4.15 -53.99 -19.97
CA ARG A 161 2.67 -53.99 -20.05
C ARG A 161 2.02 -53.91 -18.66
N LEU A 162 2.54 -54.65 -17.68
CA LEU A 162 2.04 -54.59 -16.29
C LEU A 162 2.28 -53.23 -15.66
N THR A 163 3.48 -52.67 -15.85
CA THR A 163 3.86 -51.35 -15.35
C THR A 163 2.96 -50.26 -15.94
N GLU A 164 2.74 -50.31 -17.25
CA GLU A 164 1.86 -49.35 -17.93
C GLU A 164 0.42 -49.45 -17.44
N ARG A 165 -0.09 -50.67 -17.21
CA ARG A 165 -1.43 -50.88 -16.64
C ARG A 165 -1.55 -50.28 -15.23
N ILE A 166 -0.54 -50.44 -14.39
CA ILE A 166 -0.51 -49.85 -13.04
C ILE A 166 -0.46 -48.32 -13.12
N ASN A 167 0.40 -47.78 -13.99
CA ASN A 167 0.51 -46.33 -14.19
C ASN A 167 -0.81 -45.71 -14.68
N ARG A 168 -1.49 -46.35 -15.63
CA ARG A 168 -2.82 -45.89 -16.09
C ARG A 168 -3.85 -45.91 -14.96
N LYS A 169 -3.85 -46.94 -14.11
CA LYS A 169 -4.73 -46.99 -12.92
C LYS A 169 -4.41 -45.87 -11.92
N ALA A 170 -3.12 -45.63 -11.65
CA ALA A 170 -2.69 -44.57 -10.76
C ALA A 170 -3.08 -43.18 -11.31
N GLU A 171 -2.88 -42.94 -12.61
CA GLU A 171 -3.23 -41.68 -13.26
C GLU A 171 -4.74 -41.41 -13.21
N ASN A 172 -5.56 -42.42 -13.50
CA ASN A 172 -7.01 -42.30 -13.38
C ASN A 172 -7.44 -41.96 -11.94
N GLY A 173 -6.80 -42.57 -10.93
CA GLY A 173 -7.09 -42.28 -9.52
C GLY A 173 -6.69 -40.87 -9.05
N LYS A 174 -5.70 -40.23 -9.69
CA LYS A 174 -5.27 -38.86 -9.33
C LYS A 174 -6.39 -37.85 -9.55
N GLN A 175 -7.12 -37.96 -10.65
CA GLN A 175 -8.20 -37.02 -10.96
C GLN A 175 -9.33 -37.12 -9.94
N ASP A 176 -9.75 -38.34 -9.57
CA ASP A 176 -10.77 -38.56 -8.55
C ASP A 176 -10.33 -38.05 -7.18
N THR A 177 -9.07 -38.30 -6.82
CA THR A 177 -8.48 -37.81 -5.56
C THR A 177 -8.44 -36.29 -5.53
N LEU A 178 -8.11 -35.63 -6.65
CA LEU A 178 -8.09 -34.17 -6.76
C LEU A 178 -9.50 -33.58 -6.64
N ILE A 179 -10.51 -34.20 -7.25
CA ILE A 179 -11.90 -33.78 -7.11
C ILE A 179 -12.35 -33.90 -5.65
N LEU A 180 -12.00 -35.01 -4.99
CA LEU A 180 -12.32 -35.21 -3.57
C LEU A 180 -11.63 -34.17 -2.67
N ALA A 181 -10.36 -33.87 -2.91
CA ALA A 181 -9.61 -32.86 -2.16
C ALA A 181 -10.21 -31.45 -2.33
N LYS A 182 -10.65 -31.09 -3.55
CA LYS A 182 -11.36 -29.82 -3.80
C LYS A 182 -12.67 -29.74 -3.00
N LYS A 183 -13.49 -30.79 -3.06
CA LYS A 183 -14.75 -30.86 -2.29
C LYS A 183 -14.49 -30.76 -0.78
N MET A 184 -13.44 -31.40 -0.28
CA MET A 184 -13.05 -31.32 1.13
C MET A 184 -12.67 -29.89 1.53
N ASN A 185 -11.87 -29.19 0.71
CA ASN A 185 -11.49 -27.81 0.96
C ASN A 185 -12.70 -26.87 0.96
N GLU A 186 -13.62 -27.03 0.02
CA GLU A 186 -14.87 -26.26 -0.03
C GLU A 186 -15.72 -26.47 1.23
N LEU A 187 -15.84 -27.71 1.70
CA LEU A 187 -16.54 -28.02 2.95
C LEU A 187 -15.84 -27.40 4.16
N GLN A 188 -14.50 -27.45 4.20
CA GLN A 188 -13.73 -26.83 5.28
C GLN A 188 -13.90 -25.31 5.31
N GLU A 189 -13.91 -24.64 4.16
CA GLU A 189 -14.18 -23.21 4.06
C GLU A 189 -15.58 -22.85 4.54
N LYS A 190 -16.59 -23.63 4.11
CA LYS A 190 -17.97 -23.48 4.60
C LYS A 190 -18.04 -23.62 6.12
N ILE A 191 -17.42 -24.64 6.70
CA ILE A 191 -17.36 -24.86 8.16
C ILE A 191 -16.69 -23.68 8.86
N LYS A 192 -15.58 -23.16 8.35
CA LYS A 192 -14.90 -21.98 8.92
C LYS A 192 -15.81 -20.76 8.90
N SER A 193 -16.47 -20.50 7.77
CA SER A 193 -17.38 -19.36 7.61
C SER A 193 -18.59 -19.44 8.55
N THR A 194 -19.19 -20.63 8.73
CA THR A 194 -20.31 -20.82 9.65
C THR A 194 -19.87 -20.72 11.10
N THR A 195 -18.67 -21.22 11.43
CA THR A 195 -18.08 -21.08 12.76
C THR A 195 -17.82 -19.61 13.11
N GLN A 196 -17.34 -18.81 12.15
CA GLN A 196 -17.15 -17.37 12.35
C GLN A 196 -18.49 -16.65 12.58
N LYS A 197 -19.52 -16.95 11.80
CA LYS A 197 -20.88 -16.43 12.02
C LYS A 197 -21.43 -16.83 13.39
N MET A 198 -21.22 -18.08 13.78
CA MET A 198 -21.62 -18.58 15.10
C MET A 198 -20.91 -17.82 16.22
N MET A 199 -19.61 -17.57 16.11
CA MET A 199 -18.88 -16.76 17.09
C MET A 199 -19.41 -15.33 17.19
N ALA A 200 -19.76 -14.70 16.06
CA ALA A 200 -20.36 -13.37 16.06
C ALA A 200 -21.72 -13.37 16.78
N LEU A 201 -22.58 -14.35 16.49
CA LEU A 201 -23.88 -14.50 17.17
C LEU A 201 -23.72 -14.79 18.67
N ILE A 202 -22.72 -15.59 19.06
CA ILE A 202 -22.41 -15.84 20.49
C ILE A 202 -21.98 -14.54 21.16
N ALA A 203 -21.16 -13.71 20.50
CA ALA A 203 -20.74 -12.43 21.03
C ALA A 203 -21.93 -11.46 21.18
N GLU A 204 -22.79 -11.35 20.17
CA GLU A 204 -24.02 -10.55 20.24
C GLU A 204 -24.94 -11.02 21.38
N LEU A 205 -25.14 -12.33 21.50
CA LEU A 205 -25.94 -12.91 22.58
C LEU A 205 -25.33 -12.58 23.95
N SER A 206 -24.01 -12.70 24.11
CA SER A 206 -23.32 -12.36 25.36
C SER A 206 -23.46 -10.88 25.73
N MET A 207 -23.42 -9.98 24.74
CA MET A 207 -23.65 -8.56 24.95
C MET A 207 -25.08 -8.29 25.38
N ASN A 208 -26.06 -8.92 24.72
CA ASN A 208 -27.47 -8.78 25.08
C ASN A 208 -27.77 -9.36 26.47
N GLN A 209 -27.16 -10.48 26.84
CA GLN A 209 -27.25 -11.05 28.18
C GLN A 209 -26.68 -10.09 29.23
N ALA A 210 -25.50 -9.51 28.97
CA ALA A 210 -24.90 -8.53 29.87
C ALA A 210 -25.77 -7.27 30.01
N LEU A 211 -26.38 -6.79 28.93
CA LEU A 211 -27.33 -5.68 28.95
C LEU A 211 -28.59 -6.02 29.76
N ALA A 212 -29.16 -7.21 29.58
CA ALA A 212 -30.32 -7.66 30.34
C ALA A 212 -30.02 -7.73 31.85
N ILE A 213 -28.84 -8.24 32.24
CA ILE A 213 -28.39 -8.27 33.64
C ILE A 213 -28.25 -6.85 34.21
N LYS A 214 -27.66 -5.92 33.45
CA LYS A 214 -27.53 -4.51 33.85
C LYS A 214 -28.90 -3.85 34.05
N LEU A 215 -29.82 -4.01 33.11
CA LEU A 215 -31.17 -3.47 33.21
C LEU A 215 -31.94 -4.07 34.40
N GLN A 216 -31.80 -5.38 34.65
CA GLN A 216 -32.37 -6.01 35.84
C GLN A 216 -31.79 -5.44 37.13
N GLN A 217 -30.49 -5.15 37.17
CA GLN A 217 -29.87 -4.51 38.32
C GLN A 217 -30.41 -3.08 38.51
N GLU A 218 -30.49 -2.28 37.45
CA GLU A 218 -31.05 -0.93 37.50
C GLU A 218 -32.50 -0.91 37.96
N MET A 219 -33.33 -1.87 37.51
CA MET A 219 -34.70 -2.00 38.02
C MET A 219 -34.71 -2.27 39.52
N ARG A 220 -33.91 -3.23 40.00
CA ARG A 220 -33.82 -3.53 41.44
C ARG A 220 -33.34 -2.33 42.25
N ASP A 221 -32.33 -1.62 41.77
CA ASP A 221 -31.78 -0.43 42.45
C ASP A 221 -32.84 0.68 42.54
N LYS A 222 -33.60 0.92 41.44
CA LYS A 222 -34.70 1.89 41.42
C LYS A 222 -35.88 1.47 42.31
N GLU A 223 -36.24 0.19 42.32
CA GLU A 223 -37.27 -0.35 43.22
C GLU A 223 -36.88 -0.14 44.69
N GLN A 224 -35.64 -0.48 45.06
CA GLN A 224 -35.12 -0.25 46.42
C GLN A 224 -35.11 1.23 46.78
N PHE A 225 -34.71 2.08 45.84
CA PHE A 225 -34.72 3.53 46.03
C PHE A 225 -36.15 4.06 46.25
N LEU A 226 -37.12 3.64 45.43
CA LEU A 226 -38.53 3.99 45.61
C LEU A 226 -39.05 3.49 46.96
N MET A 227 -38.77 2.24 47.35
CA MET A 227 -39.15 1.71 48.67
C MET A 227 -38.59 2.57 49.81
N CYS A 228 -37.32 3.00 49.71
CA CYS A 228 -36.68 3.87 50.69
C CYS A 228 -37.37 5.24 50.77
N ILE A 229 -37.70 5.86 49.64
CA ILE A 229 -38.44 7.12 49.58
C ILE A 229 -39.85 6.95 50.16
N THR A 230 -40.60 5.93 49.74
CA THR A 230 -41.95 5.66 50.23
C THR A 230 -41.96 5.47 51.75
N SER A 231 -41.03 4.67 52.30
CA SER A 231 -40.94 4.50 53.75
C SER A 231 -40.57 5.79 54.49
N ARG A 232 -39.73 6.66 53.90
CA ARG A 232 -39.42 7.98 54.47
C ARG A 232 -40.61 8.92 54.43
N LEU A 233 -41.35 8.93 53.32
CA LEU A 233 -42.55 9.73 53.13
C LEU A 233 -43.66 9.32 54.12
N GLU A 234 -43.88 8.01 54.31
CA GLU A 234 -44.79 7.47 55.32
C GLU A 234 -44.43 7.91 56.75
N LYS A 235 -43.13 8.09 57.02
CA LYS A 235 -42.61 8.59 58.30
C LYS A 235 -42.57 10.12 58.39
N GLY A 236 -43.04 10.85 57.36
CA GLY A 236 -43.01 12.31 57.30
C GLY A 236 -41.61 12.93 57.20
N LEU A 237 -40.59 12.14 56.82
CA LEU A 237 -39.21 12.60 56.71
C LEU A 237 -38.94 13.17 55.30
N PRO A 238 -38.08 14.19 55.17
CA PRO A 238 -37.75 14.75 53.86
C PRO A 238 -37.00 13.75 52.97
N PRO A 239 -37.12 13.86 51.63
CA PRO A 239 -36.34 13.05 50.69
C PRO A 239 -34.83 13.12 50.93
N PRO A 240 -34.06 12.09 50.51
CA PRO A 240 -32.60 12.12 50.62
C PRO A 240 -31.99 13.36 49.92
N LYS A 241 -30.94 13.95 50.52
CA LYS A 241 -30.24 15.14 50.00
C LYS A 241 -29.69 14.97 48.58
N GLU A 242 -29.41 13.73 48.17
CA GLU A 242 -28.98 13.40 46.81
C GLU A 242 -30.07 13.68 45.78
N VAL A 243 -31.32 13.31 46.10
CA VAL A 243 -32.51 13.53 45.25
C VAL A 243 -32.78 15.03 45.10
N GLU A 244 -32.64 15.77 46.19
CA GLU A 244 -32.79 17.23 46.18
C GLU A 244 -31.73 17.89 45.27
N LYS A 245 -30.47 17.45 45.36
CA LYS A 245 -29.40 17.94 44.47
C LYS A 245 -29.65 17.60 43.01
N GLU A 246 -30.16 16.41 42.72
CA GLU A 246 -30.51 15.99 41.36
C GLU A 246 -31.70 16.81 40.83
N TRP A 247 -32.73 17.04 41.63
CA TRP A 247 -33.86 17.88 41.27
C TRP A 247 -33.45 19.32 40.98
N LEU A 248 -32.56 19.89 41.80
CA LEU A 248 -31.98 21.21 41.56
C LEU A 248 -31.09 21.28 40.31
N LYS A 249 -30.50 20.16 39.86
CA LYS A 249 -29.83 20.09 38.56
C LYS A 249 -30.85 20.11 37.43
N VAL A 250 -31.90 19.29 37.50
CA VAL A 250 -32.97 19.26 36.49
C VAL A 250 -33.61 20.64 36.31
N LEU A 251 -33.91 21.34 37.40
CA LEU A 251 -34.46 22.70 37.34
C LEU A 251 -33.52 23.70 36.66
N ARG A 252 -32.21 23.58 36.90
CA ARG A 252 -31.21 24.41 36.22
C ARG A 252 -31.14 24.10 34.73
N ASP A 253 -31.12 22.82 34.38
CA ASP A 253 -31.04 22.39 32.98
C ASP A 253 -32.31 22.81 32.21
N GLU A 254 -33.48 22.75 32.84
CA GLU A 254 -34.74 23.21 32.26
C GLU A 254 -34.75 24.73 32.06
N GLN A 255 -34.22 25.51 33.01
CA GLN A 255 -34.04 26.96 32.85
C GLN A 255 -33.10 27.30 31.70
N VAL A 256 -31.98 26.58 31.58
CA VAL A 256 -31.03 26.76 30.48
C VAL A 256 -31.67 26.40 29.14
N TYR A 257 -32.46 25.32 29.09
CA TYR A 257 -33.16 24.92 27.88
C TYR A 257 -34.23 25.92 27.47
N LYS A 258 -35.01 26.45 28.42
CA LYS A 258 -36.01 27.50 28.17
C LYS A 258 -35.35 28.78 27.66
N ALA A 259 -34.28 29.23 28.30
CA ALA A 259 -33.52 30.39 27.83
C ALA A 259 -32.98 30.17 26.40
N ALA A 260 -32.45 28.98 26.10
CA ALA A 260 -31.95 28.66 24.75
C ALA A 260 -33.05 28.56 23.68
N VAL A 261 -34.29 28.23 24.06
CA VAL A 261 -35.45 28.20 23.15
C VAL A 261 -36.02 29.61 22.95
N GLU A 262 -36.11 30.41 24.01
CA GLU A 262 -36.52 31.82 23.96
C GLU A 262 -35.55 32.65 23.10
N ASP A 263 -34.24 32.45 23.26
CA ASP A 263 -33.20 33.06 22.42
C ASP A 263 -33.35 32.67 20.93
N LYS A 264 -33.83 31.46 20.64
CA LYS A 264 -34.11 31.01 19.26
C LYS A 264 -35.43 31.56 18.70
N GLN A 265 -36.41 31.85 19.54
CA GLN A 265 -37.70 32.42 19.12
C GLN A 265 -37.66 33.94 18.95
N HIS A 266 -36.78 34.63 19.68
CA HIS A 266 -36.54 36.08 19.54
C HIS A 266 -35.55 36.39 18.40
N ALA A 267 -35.11 35.37 17.66
CA ALA A 267 -34.16 35.49 16.57
C ALA A 267 -34.83 35.99 15.28
N LEU A 268 -34.45 37.18 14.81
CA LEU A 268 -34.83 37.69 13.48
C LEU A 268 -34.15 36.86 12.37
N PRO A 269 -34.84 36.51 11.25
CA PRO A 269 -34.35 35.56 10.23
C PRO A 269 -33.06 35.93 9.49
N THR A 270 -32.51 37.13 9.68
CA THR A 270 -31.37 37.64 8.87
C THR A 270 -30.11 37.90 9.69
N SER A 271 -30.11 37.65 11.00
CA SER A 271 -28.92 37.85 11.83
C SER A 271 -28.04 36.59 11.84
N VAL A 272 -26.77 36.74 11.46
CA VAL A 272 -25.74 35.70 11.60
C VAL A 272 -25.29 35.66 13.06
N TYR A 273 -25.67 34.62 13.79
CA TYR A 273 -25.33 34.47 15.20
C TYR A 273 -23.91 33.91 15.36
N THR A 274 -23.06 34.64 16.09
CA THR A 274 -21.74 34.18 16.52
C THR A 274 -21.58 34.45 18.01
N THR A 275 -20.97 33.52 18.75
CA THR A 275 -20.62 33.66 20.17
C THR A 275 -19.33 34.48 20.37
N ALA A 276 -18.79 35.06 19.30
CA ALA A 276 -17.59 35.88 19.35
C ALA A 276 -17.94 37.31 19.79
N GLU A 277 -17.12 37.89 20.68
CA GLU A 277 -17.24 39.31 21.04
C GLU A 277 -17.17 40.18 19.78
N GLN A 278 -18.20 41.01 19.54
CA GLN A 278 -18.21 41.93 18.41
C GLN A 278 -17.09 42.96 18.59
N ARG A 279 -16.23 43.09 17.59
CA ARG A 279 -15.13 44.06 17.63
C ARG A 279 -15.71 45.48 17.64
N PRO A 280 -15.13 46.41 18.42
CA PRO A 280 -15.51 47.82 18.33
C PRO A 280 -15.23 48.35 16.92
N ASN A 281 -16.30 48.60 16.15
CA ASN A 281 -16.18 49.02 14.75
C ASN A 281 -16.05 50.54 14.58
N ALA A 282 -16.16 51.31 15.67
CA ALA A 282 -16.04 52.76 15.65
C ALA A 282 -15.31 53.29 16.90
N TYR A 283 -14.69 54.46 16.76
CA TYR A 283 -14.09 55.22 17.86
C TYR A 283 -14.75 56.59 17.98
N ILE A 284 -14.64 57.20 19.15
CA ILE A 284 -15.09 58.58 19.41
C ILE A 284 -13.83 59.45 19.44
N PRO A 285 -13.68 60.42 18.52
CA PRO A 285 -12.52 61.32 18.51
C PRO A 285 -12.55 62.33 19.67
N ASP A 286 -11.41 62.53 20.33
CA ASP A 286 -11.24 63.42 21.50
C ASP A 286 -10.89 64.89 21.13
N GLU A 287 -11.06 65.30 19.88
CA GLU A 287 -10.75 66.68 19.44
C GLU A 287 -11.86 67.67 19.84
N GLU A 288 -11.51 68.78 20.53
CA GLU A 288 -12.44 69.75 21.12
C GLU A 288 -13.38 70.49 20.13
N ASN A 289 -13.19 70.33 18.81
CA ASN A 289 -13.98 71.02 17.77
C ASN A 289 -14.85 70.09 16.90
N VAL A 290 -15.10 68.85 17.31
CA VAL A 290 -15.97 67.91 16.57
C VAL A 290 -16.99 67.26 17.51
N LEU A 291 -18.26 67.20 17.06
CA LEU A 291 -19.33 66.48 17.77
C LEU A 291 -18.91 65.02 18.03
N PRO A 292 -19.19 64.45 19.22
CA PRO A 292 -18.78 63.10 19.61
C PRO A 292 -19.65 62.04 18.90
N LEU A 293 -19.48 61.93 17.59
CA LEU A 293 -20.15 60.93 16.75
C LEU A 293 -19.19 59.76 16.49
N PRO A 294 -19.65 58.50 16.61
CA PRO A 294 -18.83 57.33 16.37
C PRO A 294 -18.34 57.32 14.92
N ARG A 295 -17.02 57.30 14.72
CA ARG A 295 -16.40 57.20 13.40
C ARG A 295 -15.89 55.79 13.17
N PRO A 296 -16.14 55.17 12.01
CA PRO A 296 -15.64 53.84 11.71
C PRO A 296 -14.11 53.86 11.70
N TYR A 297 -13.50 52.82 12.28
CA TYR A 297 -12.09 52.58 12.04
C TYR A 297 -11.91 52.27 10.55
N GLY A 298 -11.10 53.07 9.85
CA GLY A 298 -10.83 52.87 8.42
C GLY A 298 -10.04 51.58 8.15
N ALA A 299 -9.30 51.52 7.04
CA ALA A 299 -8.51 50.35 6.65
C ALA A 299 -7.47 49.89 7.70
N LEU A 300 -7.13 50.74 8.67
CA LEU A 300 -6.19 50.47 9.76
C LEU A 300 -6.92 50.26 11.10
N ALA A 301 -7.90 49.36 11.13
CA ALA A 301 -8.64 49.07 12.35
C ALA A 301 -7.75 48.41 13.42
N PRO A 302 -7.83 48.83 14.69
CA PRO A 302 -7.08 48.21 15.77
C PRO A 302 -7.45 46.73 15.90
N PHE A 303 -6.45 45.86 15.77
CA PHE A 303 -6.61 44.42 15.99
C PHE A 303 -6.35 44.11 17.46
N LYS A 304 -7.37 43.64 18.19
CA LYS A 304 -7.20 43.01 19.51
C LYS A 304 -6.82 41.53 19.28
N PRO A 305 -5.60 41.08 19.63
CA PRO A 305 -5.27 39.66 19.60
C PRO A 305 -6.24 38.90 20.51
N GLY A 306 -6.80 37.80 20.02
CA GLY A 306 -7.66 36.94 20.83
C GLY A 306 -6.91 36.37 22.02
N GLU A 307 -7.59 36.20 23.15
CA GLU A 307 -6.99 35.52 24.30
C GLU A 307 -6.55 34.11 23.91
N PRO A 308 -5.36 33.67 24.32
CA PRO A 308 -4.88 32.34 24.00
C PRO A 308 -5.87 31.30 24.56
N SER A 309 -6.44 30.50 23.67
CA SER A 309 -7.35 29.40 24.02
C SER A 309 -6.71 28.50 25.07
N ALA A 310 -7.51 27.99 26.01
CA ALA A 310 -7.07 27.00 27.00
C ALA A 310 -6.36 25.77 26.38
N ASN A 311 -6.62 25.48 25.09
CA ASN A 311 -6.01 24.40 24.33
C ASN A 311 -4.58 24.70 23.80
N MET A 312 -4.10 25.94 23.87
CA MET A 312 -2.75 26.33 23.40
C MET A 312 -1.60 25.91 24.34
N ARG A 313 -1.88 25.22 25.45
CA ARG A 313 -0.84 24.76 26.40
C ARG A 313 0.14 23.72 25.83
N HIS A 314 -0.13 23.17 24.64
CA HIS A 314 0.67 22.08 24.04
C HIS A 314 1.50 22.48 22.79
N ILE A 315 1.53 23.76 22.40
CA ILE A 315 2.31 24.20 21.23
C ILE A 315 3.77 24.47 21.63
N ARG A 316 4.70 23.58 21.22
CA ARG A 316 6.14 23.79 21.36
C ARG A 316 6.65 24.73 20.27
N LYS A 317 7.34 25.81 20.64
CA LYS A 317 7.99 26.70 19.67
C LYS A 317 9.09 25.93 18.91
N PRO A 318 9.20 26.07 17.56
CA PRO A 318 10.26 25.43 16.81
C PRO A 318 11.63 26.00 17.22
N MET A 319 12.59 25.11 17.48
CA MET A 319 13.97 25.52 17.75
C MET A 319 14.59 26.06 16.46
N VAL A 320 14.94 27.35 16.45
CA VAL A 320 15.71 27.97 15.37
C VAL A 320 17.11 27.37 15.42
N LYS A 321 17.51 26.62 14.39
CA LYS A 321 18.88 26.13 14.27
C LYS A 321 19.80 27.31 13.95
N PRO A 322 20.97 27.42 14.60
CA PRO A 322 21.93 28.47 14.27
C PRO A 322 22.37 28.31 12.80
N ILE A 323 22.41 29.43 12.10
CA ILE A 323 22.94 29.52 10.74
C ILE A 323 24.46 29.44 10.90
N GLU A 324 25.05 28.34 10.43
CA GLU A 324 26.50 28.26 10.25
C GLU A 324 26.86 29.18 9.07
N ILE A 325 27.73 30.16 9.33
CA ILE A 325 28.16 31.20 8.37
C ILE A 325 29.01 30.59 7.26
#